data_AF-A0AAN0LYU7-F1
#
_entry.id   AF-A0AAN0LYU7-F1
#
_cell.length_a   1.000
_cell.length_b   1.000
_cell.length_c   1.000
_cell.angle_alpha   90.00
_cell.angle_beta   90.00
_cell.angle_gamma   90.00
#
_symmetry.space_group_name_H-M   'P 1'
#
loop_
_entity.id
_entity.type
_entity.pdbx_description
1 polymer ?
#
loop_
_entity_poly.entity_id
_entity_poly.type
_entity_poly.pdbx_seq_one_letter_code
_entity_poly.pdbx_strand_id
1 'polypeptide(L)'
;MWCKQCQDRWVFGFGKTYNVGVAIYRFDDNFMTLYRQELEKYFGELGAKDGNTYKLDIQDGKQDQSTQTEQINNFIAQGKDVIIANLVDPTVSKDLLLIRRKLRKYLLS
;
A
#
# COMPACT_ATOMS: atom_id res chain seq x y z
N MET A 1 42.38 -18.81 -12.97
CA MET A 1 41.78 -17.47 -13.02
C MET A 1 40.52 -17.54 -13.88
N TRP A 2 39.35 -17.53 -13.25
CA TRP A 2 38.05 -17.48 -13.95
C TRP A 2 37.57 -16.03 -13.94
N CYS A 3 37.14 -15.55 -15.12
CA CYS A 3 36.71 -14.18 -15.34
C CYS A 3 35.51 -13.82 -14.44
N LYS A 4 35.66 -12.80 -13.59
CA LYS A 4 34.62 -12.30 -12.65
C LYS A 4 33.47 -11.52 -13.34
N GLN A 5 33.39 -11.56 -14.67
CA GLN A 5 32.50 -10.69 -15.46
C GLN A 5 31.30 -11.40 -16.09
N CYS A 6 30.97 -12.61 -15.62
CA CYS A 6 29.74 -13.33 -15.99
C CYS A 6 28.79 -13.51 -14.78
N GLN A 7 28.91 -12.65 -13.77
CA GLN A 7 28.05 -12.63 -12.59
C GLN A 7 27.10 -11.43 -12.57
N ASP A 8 26.92 -10.74 -13.71
CA ASP A 8 25.67 -10.06 -14.03
C ASP A 8 24.65 -11.14 -14.42
N ARG A 9 24.44 -11.99 -13.42
CA ARG A 9 23.47 -13.06 -13.32
C ARG A 9 22.16 -12.44 -13.74
N TRP A 10 21.54 -13.04 -14.74
CA TRP A 10 20.10 -13.02 -14.95
C TRP A 10 19.41 -13.10 -13.59
N VAL A 11 19.17 -11.94 -12.97
CA VAL A 11 18.22 -11.84 -11.88
C VAL A 11 16.92 -11.89 -12.66
N PHE A 12 16.42 -13.11 -12.90
CA PHE A 12 14.99 -13.30 -12.96
C PHE A 12 14.49 -12.83 -11.60
N GLY A 13 14.36 -11.50 -11.47
CA GLY A 13 13.90 -10.84 -10.28
C GLY A 13 12.46 -11.25 -10.18
N PHE A 14 12.21 -12.31 -9.42
CA PHE A 14 10.91 -12.49 -8.82
C PHE A 14 10.65 -11.20 -8.05
N GLY A 15 9.82 -10.32 -8.63
CA GLY A 15 9.47 -9.07 -7.98
C GLY A 15 9.00 -9.32 -6.57
N LYS A 16 9.27 -8.38 -5.67
CA LYS A 16 8.79 -8.49 -4.31
C LYS A 16 7.27 -8.34 -4.31
N THR A 17 6.60 -9.11 -3.45
CA THR A 17 5.18 -8.89 -3.18
C THR A 17 5.04 -7.94 -2.01
N TYR A 18 4.31 -6.85 -2.18
CA TYR A 18 3.96 -5.90 -1.14
C TYR A 18 2.47 -6.04 -0.80
N ASN A 19 2.15 -6.21 0.48
CA ASN A 19 0.78 -6.22 0.97
C ASN A 19 0.38 -4.80 1.39
N VAL A 20 -0.61 -4.25 0.71
CA VAL A 20 -1.07 -2.87 0.85
C VAL A 20 -2.45 -2.87 1.48
N GLY A 21 -2.58 -2.39 2.72
CA GLY A 21 -3.88 -2.11 3.34
C GLY A 21 -4.38 -0.72 2.95
N VAL A 22 -5.64 -0.59 2.56
CA VAL A 22 -6.26 0.70 2.21
C VAL A 22 -7.54 0.86 3.04
N ALA A 23 -7.56 1.78 3.99
CA ALA A 23 -8.76 2.14 4.76
C ALA A 23 -9.42 3.37 4.11
N ILE A 24 -10.66 3.23 3.65
CA ILE A 24 -11.42 4.33 3.05
C ILE A 24 -12.53 4.75 4.00
N TYR A 25 -12.79 6.06 4.17
CA TYR A 25 -13.80 6.54 5.10
C TYR A 25 -15.22 6.01 4.83
N ARG A 26 -15.66 5.88 3.57
CA ARG A 26 -16.92 5.23 3.16
C ARG A 26 -16.89 4.78 1.69
N PHE A 27 -17.58 3.69 1.34
CA PHE A 27 -17.66 3.18 -0.04
C PHE A 27 -18.85 3.71 -0.86
N ASP A 28 -19.90 4.20 -0.20
CA ASP A 28 -21.17 4.62 -0.79
C ASP A 28 -21.10 5.95 -1.59
N ASP A 29 -19.89 6.48 -1.77
CA ASP A 29 -19.61 7.66 -2.57
C ASP A 29 -19.15 7.27 -3.99
N ASN A 30 -19.78 7.84 -5.01
CA ASN A 30 -19.39 7.66 -6.42
C ASN A 30 -17.90 8.01 -6.65
N PHE A 31 -17.38 9.01 -5.95
CA PHE A 31 -15.97 9.39 -6.03
C PHE A 31 -15.04 8.31 -5.44
N MET A 32 -15.47 7.60 -4.39
CA MET A 32 -14.70 6.51 -3.78
C MET A 32 -14.71 5.23 -4.62
N THR A 33 -15.70 5.06 -5.50
CA THR A 33 -15.67 3.99 -6.52
C THR A 33 -14.58 4.24 -7.55
N LEU A 34 -14.50 5.46 -8.10
CA LEU A 34 -13.42 5.85 -9.01
C LEU A 34 -12.04 5.78 -8.33
N TYR A 35 -11.96 6.22 -7.07
CA TYR A 35 -10.72 6.16 -6.29
C TYR A 35 -10.16 4.73 -6.18
N ARG A 36 -11.01 3.72 -5.93
CA ARG A 36 -10.59 2.32 -5.87
C ARG A 36 -10.10 1.79 -7.22
N GLN A 37 -10.81 2.12 -8.30
CA GLN A 37 -10.41 1.73 -9.65
C GLN A 37 -9.05 2.33 -10.04
N GLU A 38 -8.84 3.62 -9.75
CA GLU A 38 -7.56 4.29 -10.02
C GLU A 38 -6.42 3.74 -9.16
N LEU A 39 -6.69 3.34 -7.90
CA LEU A 39 -5.70 2.66 -7.07
C LEU A 39 -5.27 1.31 -7.66
N GLU A 40 -6.22 0.47 -8.04
CA GLU A 40 -5.94 -0.82 -8.67
C GLU A 40 -5.12 -0.64 -9.96
N LYS A 41 -5.51 0.32 -10.80
CA LYS A 41 -4.78 0.66 -12.02
C LYS A 41 -3.36 1.15 -11.72
N TYR A 42 -3.20 2.10 -10.80
CA TYR A 42 -1.89 2.65 -10.43
C TYR A 42 -0.92 1.57 -9.94
N PHE A 43 -1.37 0.69 -9.03
CA PHE A 43 -0.53 -0.39 -8.52
C PHE A 43 -0.26 -1.48 -9.55
N GLY A 44 -1.19 -1.72 -10.48
CA GLY A 44 -0.96 -2.58 -11.65
C GLY A 44 0.12 -2.03 -12.58
N GLU A 45 0.03 -0.75 -12.93
CA GLU A 45 1.04 -0.06 -13.75
C GLU A 45 2.41 0.00 -13.04
N LEU A 46 2.42 0.26 -11.72
CA LEU A 46 3.64 0.28 -10.92
C LEU A 46 4.31 -1.10 -10.92
N GLY A 47 3.54 -2.17 -10.69
CA GLY A 47 4.04 -3.54 -10.72
C GLY A 47 4.58 -3.96 -12.09
N ALA A 48 3.92 -3.53 -13.17
CA ALA A 48 4.43 -3.74 -14.53
C ALA A 48 5.76 -3.00 -14.79
N LYS A 49 5.96 -1.85 -14.13
CA LYS A 49 7.14 -1.00 -14.32
C LYS A 49 8.35 -1.46 -13.51
N ASP A 50 8.15 -1.87 -12.27
CA ASP A 50 9.24 -2.24 -11.35
C ASP A 50 9.39 -3.76 -11.17
N GLY A 51 8.51 -4.54 -11.79
CA GLY A 51 8.48 -6.00 -11.73
C GLY A 51 7.86 -6.56 -10.44
N ASN A 52 7.43 -5.72 -9.50
CA ASN A 52 6.87 -6.11 -8.20
C ASN A 52 5.37 -6.45 -8.29
N THR A 53 4.86 -7.12 -7.25
CA THR A 53 3.44 -7.41 -7.10
C THR A 53 2.87 -6.63 -5.92
N TYR A 54 1.77 -5.92 -6.13
CA TYR A 54 1.09 -5.15 -5.09
C TYR A 54 -0.27 -5.78 -4.80
N LYS A 55 -0.45 -6.31 -3.59
CA LYS A 55 -1.71 -6.91 -3.14
C LYS A 55 -2.50 -5.91 -2.31
N LEU A 56 -3.54 -5.35 -2.90
CA LEU A 56 -4.44 -4.39 -2.27
C LEU A 56 -5.48 -5.10 -1.41
N ASP A 57 -5.66 -4.62 -0.18
CA ASP A 57 -6.71 -4.99 0.74
C ASP A 57 -7.46 -3.72 1.14
N ILE A 58 -8.58 -3.46 0.46
CA ILE A 58 -9.34 -2.23 0.58
C ILE A 58 -10.54 -2.46 1.50
N GLN A 59 -10.61 -1.71 2.60
CA GLN A 59 -11.61 -1.84 3.65
C GLN A 59 -12.47 -0.56 3.76
N ASP A 60 -13.76 -0.74 4.03
CA ASP A 60 -14.76 0.32 4.14
C ASP A 60 -14.96 0.76 5.60
N GLY A 61 -14.62 2.01 5.89
CA GLY A 61 -14.71 2.63 7.22
C GLY A 61 -16.12 3.03 7.63
N LYS A 62 -17.12 2.99 6.72
CA LYS A 62 -18.55 3.24 7.01
C LYS A 62 -18.84 4.55 7.76
N GLN A 63 -18.00 5.56 7.57
CA GLN A 63 -18.03 6.85 8.27
C GLN A 63 -17.93 6.72 9.81
N ASP A 64 -17.35 5.62 10.29
CA ASP A 64 -17.22 5.31 11.71
C ASP A 64 -15.75 5.22 12.13
N GLN A 65 -15.37 6.05 13.10
CA GLN A 65 -13.98 6.15 13.55
C GLN A 65 -13.51 4.87 14.25
N SER A 66 -14.39 4.17 14.96
CA SER A 66 -14.06 2.91 15.65
C SER A 66 -13.70 1.83 14.63
N THR A 67 -14.53 1.68 13.61
CA THR A 67 -14.35 0.75 12.48
C THR A 67 -13.04 1.03 11.76
N GLN A 68 -12.73 2.29 11.46
CA GLN A 68 -11.47 2.65 10.80
C GLN A 68 -10.24 2.36 11.67
N THR A 69 -10.34 2.61 12.98
CA THR A 69 -9.26 2.31 13.93
C THR A 69 -8.98 0.80 14.01
N GLU A 70 -10.03 -0.01 14.05
CA GLU A 70 -9.94 -1.46 14.04
C GLU A 70 -9.30 -1.99 12.74
N GLN A 71 -9.67 -1.42 11.59
CA GLN A 71 -9.06 -1.77 10.30
C GLN A 71 -7.55 -1.48 10.28
N ILE A 72 -7.13 -0.31 10.76
CA ILE A 72 -5.71 0.05 10.85
C ILE A 72 -4.98 -0.91 11.78
N ASN A 73 -5.55 -1.22 12.95
CA ASN A 73 -4.97 -2.19 13.88
C ASN A 73 -4.84 -3.59 13.26
N ASN A 74 -5.86 -4.04 12.52
CA ASN A 74 -5.83 -5.29 11.78
C ASN A 74 -4.74 -5.29 10.70
N PHE A 75 -4.56 -4.20 9.96
CA PHE A 75 -3.48 -4.09 8.99
C PHE A 75 -2.09 -4.14 9.64
N ILE A 76 -1.91 -3.50 10.79
CA ILE A 76 -0.66 -3.57 11.56
C ILE A 76 -0.42 -5.01 12.05
N ALA A 77 -1.45 -5.65 12.61
CA ALA A 77 -1.36 -7.03 13.11
C ALA A 77 -1.08 -8.05 11.98
N GLN A 78 -1.64 -7.83 10.80
CA GLN A 78 -1.37 -8.62 9.59
C GLN A 78 0.00 -8.33 8.97
N GLY A 79 0.73 -7.33 9.46
CA GLY A 79 2.04 -6.97 8.94
C GLY A 79 2.00 -6.41 7.51
N LYS A 80 0.97 -5.63 7.16
CA LYS A 80 0.93 -4.96 5.85
C LYS A 80 2.19 -4.10 5.67
N ASP A 81 2.81 -4.20 4.50
CA ASP A 81 4.01 -3.44 4.14
C ASP A 81 3.70 -1.94 4.00
N VAL A 82 2.49 -1.66 3.51
CA VAL A 82 1.99 -0.32 3.24
C VAL A 82 0.57 -0.20 3.78
N ILE A 83 0.28 0.93 4.44
CA ILE A 83 -1.08 1.29 4.84
C ILE A 83 -1.41 2.66 4.24
N ILE A 84 -2.53 2.77 3.55
CA ILE A 84 -3.11 4.00 3.04
C ILE A 84 -4.41 4.21 3.81
N ALA A 85 -4.63 5.39 4.40
CA ALA A 85 -5.91 5.69 5.05
C ALA A 85 -6.45 7.03 4.58
N ASN A 86 -7.70 7.02 4.10
CA ASN A 86 -8.51 8.19 3.85
C ASN A 86 -9.45 8.34 5.06
N LEU A 87 -9.13 9.31 5.93
CA LEU A 87 -9.69 9.39 7.29
C LEU A 87 -11.16 9.79 7.33
N VAL A 88 -11.92 9.22 8.29
CA VAL A 88 -13.27 9.67 8.63
C VAL A 88 -13.22 11.05 9.29
N ASP A 89 -12.25 11.26 10.18
CA ASP A 89 -11.99 12.55 10.83
C ASP A 89 -10.49 12.93 10.66
N PRO A 90 -10.18 14.10 10.06
CA PRO A 90 -8.81 14.55 9.85
C PRO A 90 -8.06 14.94 11.14
N THR A 91 -8.73 15.11 12.28
CA THR A 91 -8.08 15.43 13.56
C THR A 91 -7.24 14.27 14.10
N VAL A 92 -7.58 13.03 13.71
CA VAL A 92 -6.86 11.79 14.05
C VAL A 92 -5.59 11.61 13.19
N SER A 93 -5.39 12.48 12.20
CA SER A 93 -4.25 12.45 11.26
C SER A 93 -2.88 12.60 11.92
N LYS A 94 -2.81 13.12 13.15
CA LYS A 94 -1.56 13.18 13.92
C LYS A 94 -0.95 11.79 14.18
N ASP A 95 -1.78 10.77 14.37
CA ASP A 95 -1.30 9.39 14.59
C ASP A 95 -0.99 8.68 13.26
N LEU A 96 -1.69 9.05 12.19
CA LEU A 96 -1.51 8.48 10.84
C LEU A 96 -0.23 8.98 10.13
N LEU A 97 0.27 10.17 10.49
CA LEU A 97 1.48 10.78 9.91
C LEU A 97 2.76 9.96 10.16
N LEU A 98 2.71 8.99 11.07
CA LEU A 98 3.79 8.02 11.31
C LEU A 98 4.02 7.07 10.13
N ILE A 99 3.01 6.85 9.27
CA ILE A 99 3.04 5.87 8.16
C ILE A 99 3.83 6.39 6.93
N ARG A 100 3.75 7.70 6.63
CA ARG A 100 4.45 8.32 5.48
C ARG A 100 5.99 8.25 5.59
N ARG A 101 6.55 8.11 6.80
CA ARG A 101 8.01 8.02 7.01
C ARG A 101 8.57 6.64 6.61
N LYS A 102 7.80 5.55 6.70
CA LYS A 102 8.25 4.21 6.29
C LYS A 102 8.30 4.09 4.75
N LEU A 103 7.22 4.42 4.06
CA LEU A 103 7.14 4.38 2.58
C LEU A 103 8.25 5.15 1.87
N ARG A 104 8.56 6.37 2.35
CA ARG A 104 9.59 7.21 1.72
C ARG A 104 11.00 6.63 1.84
N LYS A 105 11.23 5.76 2.82
CA LYS A 105 12.52 5.08 3.03
C LYS A 105 12.70 3.89 2.07
N TYR A 106 11.60 3.32 1.55
CA TYR A 106 11.62 2.19 0.60
C TYR A 106 11.56 2.63 -0.88
N LEU A 107 11.03 3.82 -1.18
CA LEU A 107 10.95 4.37 -2.55
C LEU A 107 12.21 5.11 -3.02
N LEU A 108 13.20 5.32 -2.14
CA LEU A 108 14.43 6.08 -2.42
C LEU A 108 15.72 5.29 -2.14
N SER A 109 15.63 3.96 -1.99
CA SER A 109 16.76 3.04 -1.82
C SER A 109 16.76 2.00 -2.94
#